data_AF-A0A4W6EJJ6-F1
#
_entry.id   AF-A0A4W6EJJ6-F1
#
_cell.length_a   1.000
_cell.length_b   1.000
_cell.length_c   1.000
_cell.angle_alpha   90.00
_cell.angle_beta   90.00
_cell.angle_gamma   90.00
#
_symmetry.space_group_name_H-M   'P 1'
#
loop_
_entity.id
_entity.type
_entity.pdbx_description
1 polymer ?
#
loop_
_entity_poly.entity_id
_entity_poly.type
_entity_poly.pdbx_seq_one_letter_code
_entity_poly.pdbx_strand_id
1 'polypeptide(L)'
;MERIEYELTKRIHAVEKKTRNIDELKGLGTKLQELESHIESEFHNTKKQLEESQDDIAGLKREVQKLVNHREIVGGNLTKIEARLDTTERQLREKKAKLENLETETETAFSDTQKLLNLYKSELSNLNTTAQELEVKVEARLDSSRAELEAKLKKIQTDSEVTTFALLSLVNTKVAFSATIIESKDVFTGPKTATTSSTLIFNKVFTNVGNAYNSKTGVFTAPVKGVYHFSFMTFGYNSYTSGGILVKNGHYQVSTWEFTGPDTSDTTSNTVILELNVRDCINIILWEGGKIHTGVFSGFLIYPTL
;
A
#
# COMPACT_ATOMS: atom_id res chain seq x y z
N MET A 1 47.33 -79.13 169.14
CA MET A 1 46.99 -77.71 168.93
C MET A 1 47.56 -77.18 167.61
N GLU A 2 48.80 -77.49 167.22
CA GLU A 2 49.46 -76.92 166.01
C GLU A 2 48.89 -77.35 164.64
N ARG A 3 48.21 -78.50 164.52
CA ARG A 3 47.70 -78.99 163.21
C ARG A 3 46.45 -78.26 162.71
N ILE A 4 45.73 -77.55 163.58
CA ILE A 4 44.48 -76.85 163.26
C ILE A 4 44.75 -75.43 162.74
N GLU A 5 45.75 -74.72 163.29
CA GLU A 5 46.14 -73.39 162.83
C GLU A 5 46.72 -73.39 161.40
N TYR A 6 47.52 -74.41 161.04
CA TYR A 6 48.07 -74.51 159.68
C TYR A 6 46.99 -74.67 158.61
N GLU A 7 45.93 -75.45 158.88
CA GLU A 7 44.80 -75.59 157.95
C GLU A 7 43.90 -74.36 157.90
N LEU A 8 43.77 -73.62 158.99
CA LEU A 8 43.02 -72.35 159.01
C LEU A 8 43.72 -71.26 158.20
N THR A 9 45.04 -71.11 158.32
CA THR A 9 45.82 -70.14 157.52
C THR A 9 45.78 -70.48 156.03
N LYS A 10 45.85 -71.77 155.68
CA LYS A 10 45.73 -72.23 154.29
C LYS A 10 44.35 -71.97 153.70
N ARG A 11 43.29 -72.14 154.51
CA ARG A 11 41.91 -71.80 154.13
C ARG A 11 41.68 -70.29 154.00
N ILE A 12 42.22 -69.46 154.90
CA ILE A 12 42.12 -68.00 154.81
C ILE A 12 42.82 -67.50 153.54
N HIS A 13 44.04 -67.99 153.24
CA HIS A 13 44.75 -67.58 152.03
C HIS A 13 44.03 -68.06 150.74
N ALA A 14 43.37 -69.22 150.78
CA ALA A 14 42.51 -69.69 149.70
C ALA A 14 41.24 -68.84 149.53
N VAL A 15 40.69 -68.30 150.63
CA VAL A 15 39.54 -67.37 150.61
C VAL A 15 39.97 -66.01 150.09
N GLU A 16 41.09 -65.44 150.53
CA GLU A 16 41.62 -64.16 150.04
C GLU A 16 41.95 -64.21 148.54
N LYS A 17 42.52 -65.32 148.06
CA LYS A 17 42.75 -65.55 146.63
C LYS A 17 41.44 -65.66 145.85
N LYS A 18 40.41 -66.31 146.42
CA LYS A 18 39.06 -66.35 145.84
C LYS A 18 38.41 -64.96 145.81
N THR A 19 38.55 -64.16 146.85
CA THR A 19 38.01 -62.79 146.91
C THR A 19 38.68 -61.88 145.89
N ARG A 20 40.01 -61.97 145.73
CA ARG A 20 40.76 -61.23 144.70
C ARG A 20 40.34 -61.64 143.28
N ASN A 21 40.13 -62.93 143.04
CA ASN A 21 39.57 -63.43 141.78
C ASN A 21 38.13 -62.94 141.55
N ILE A 22 37.32 -62.76 142.59
CA ILE A 22 35.96 -62.21 142.48
C ILE A 22 35.99 -60.72 142.11
N ASP A 23 36.92 -59.94 142.68
CA ASP A 23 37.07 -58.52 142.32
C ASP A 23 37.66 -58.33 140.91
N GLU A 24 38.57 -59.22 140.47
CA GLU A 24 39.02 -59.29 139.07
C GLU A 24 37.88 -59.68 138.12
N LEU A 25 37.04 -60.65 138.49
CA LEU A 25 35.84 -61.03 137.73
C LEU A 25 34.81 -59.90 137.66
N LYS A 26 34.65 -59.10 138.72
CA LYS A 26 33.81 -57.89 138.69
C LYS A 26 34.39 -56.83 137.75
N GLY A 27 35.71 -56.59 137.80
CA GLY A 27 36.40 -55.65 136.91
C GLY A 27 36.31 -56.05 135.43
N LEU A 28 36.44 -57.35 135.15
CA LEU A 28 36.18 -57.94 133.84
C LEU A 28 34.70 -57.81 133.44
N GLY A 29 33.77 -57.98 134.38
CA GLY A 29 32.34 -57.75 134.16
C GLY A 29 32.02 -56.32 133.72
N THR A 30 32.59 -55.30 134.38
CA THR A 30 32.46 -53.89 133.98
C THR A 30 33.10 -53.60 132.61
N LYS A 31 34.29 -54.15 132.33
CA LYS A 31 34.92 -53.99 131.00
C LYS A 31 34.13 -54.66 129.90
N LEU A 32 33.51 -55.81 130.18
CA LEU A 32 32.63 -56.50 129.24
C LEU A 32 31.40 -55.62 128.95
N GLN A 33 30.83 -54.99 129.97
CA GLN A 33 29.69 -54.07 129.83
C GLN A 33 30.02 -52.80 129.04
N GLU A 34 31.21 -52.21 129.25
CA GLU A 34 31.70 -51.08 128.46
C GLU A 34 31.97 -51.46 127.01
N LEU A 35 32.54 -52.65 126.78
CA LEU A 35 32.78 -53.18 125.44
C LEU A 35 31.47 -53.48 124.71
N GLU A 36 30.49 -54.09 125.40
CA GLU A 36 29.14 -54.31 124.88
C GLU A 36 28.49 -52.98 124.51
N SER A 37 28.53 -51.97 125.39
CA SER A 37 27.99 -50.64 125.12
C SER A 37 28.69 -49.95 123.94
N HIS A 38 30.02 -50.08 123.81
CA HIS A 38 30.77 -49.53 122.69
C HIS A 38 30.43 -50.24 121.37
N ILE A 39 30.33 -51.57 121.39
CA ILE A 39 29.91 -52.38 120.23
C ILE A 39 28.48 -52.00 119.82
N GLU A 40 27.56 -51.83 120.76
CA GLU A 40 26.19 -51.39 120.48
C GLU A 40 26.15 -49.99 119.86
N SER A 41 26.95 -49.06 120.37
CA SER A 41 27.06 -47.70 119.83
C SER A 41 27.66 -47.69 118.42
N GLU A 42 28.76 -48.42 118.19
CA GLU A 42 29.38 -48.56 116.86
C GLU A 42 28.43 -49.26 115.87
N PHE A 43 27.73 -50.31 116.32
CA PHE A 43 26.72 -50.99 115.50
C PHE A 43 25.57 -50.05 115.15
N HIS A 44 25.09 -49.24 116.10
CA HIS A 44 24.05 -48.24 115.85
C HIS A 44 24.51 -47.16 114.86
N ASN A 45 25.72 -46.64 115.00
CA ASN A 45 26.29 -45.64 114.09
C ASN A 45 26.46 -46.21 112.68
N THR A 46 27.01 -47.42 112.55
CA THR A 46 27.22 -48.08 111.26
C THR A 46 25.88 -48.38 110.58
N LYS A 47 24.87 -48.80 111.35
CA LYS A 47 23.51 -49.01 110.85
C LYS A 47 22.89 -47.71 110.34
N LYS A 48 23.03 -46.61 111.08
CA LYS A 48 22.54 -45.30 110.68
C LYS A 48 23.21 -44.81 109.39
N GLN A 49 24.53 -44.94 109.27
CA GLN A 49 25.26 -44.60 108.05
C GLN A 49 24.85 -45.48 106.85
N LEU A 50 24.53 -46.75 107.10
CA LEU A 50 24.02 -47.65 106.07
C LEU A 50 22.62 -47.22 105.59
N GLU A 51 21.74 -46.80 106.51
CA GLU A 51 20.41 -46.27 106.19
C GLU A 51 20.52 -44.96 105.38
N GLU A 52 21.37 -44.01 105.81
CA GLU A 52 21.64 -42.77 105.07
C GLU A 52 22.21 -43.05 103.66
N SER A 53 23.16 -43.99 103.55
CA SER A 53 23.71 -44.41 102.25
C SER A 53 22.66 -45.08 101.36
N GLN A 54 21.72 -45.84 101.94
CA GLN A 54 20.60 -46.45 101.20
C GLN A 54 19.65 -45.38 100.67
N ASP A 55 19.35 -44.36 101.46
CA ASP A 55 18.53 -43.22 101.04
C ASP A 55 19.19 -42.40 99.94
N ASP A 56 20.50 -42.13 100.05
CA ASP A 56 21.29 -41.46 99.02
C ASP A 56 21.31 -42.28 97.72
N ILE A 57 21.54 -43.60 97.79
CA ILE A 57 21.47 -44.50 96.64
C ILE A 57 20.07 -44.48 96.01
N ALA A 58 19.00 -44.44 96.80
CA ALA A 58 17.64 -44.33 96.30
C ALA A 58 17.37 -42.96 95.65
N GLY A 59 17.95 -41.88 96.18
CA GLY A 59 17.97 -40.55 95.57
C GLY A 59 18.65 -40.53 94.20
N LEU A 60 19.89 -41.03 94.15
CA LEU A 60 20.69 -41.13 92.92
C LEU A 60 20.01 -42.02 91.87
N LYS A 61 19.41 -43.15 92.25
CA LYS A 61 18.63 -43.99 91.32
C LYS A 61 17.48 -43.22 90.67
N ARG A 62 16.76 -42.38 91.43
CA ARG A 62 15.69 -41.53 90.89
C ARG A 62 16.22 -40.49 89.92
N GLU A 63 17.36 -39.87 90.21
CA GLU A 63 17.99 -38.88 89.34
C GLU A 63 18.54 -39.51 88.05
N VAL A 64 19.21 -40.66 88.15
CA VAL A 64 19.64 -41.45 86.99
C VAL A 64 18.44 -41.83 86.12
N GLN A 65 17.31 -42.23 86.70
CA GLN A 65 16.11 -42.54 85.92
C GLN A 65 15.55 -41.30 85.20
N LYS A 66 15.56 -40.12 85.84
CA LYS A 66 15.17 -38.86 85.19
C LYS A 66 16.09 -38.55 84.01
N LEU A 67 17.40 -38.75 84.17
CA LEU A 67 18.39 -38.53 83.10
C LEU A 67 18.21 -39.52 81.95
N VAL A 68 17.93 -40.79 82.23
CA VAL A 68 17.62 -41.81 81.21
C VAL A 68 16.38 -41.40 80.41
N ASN A 69 15.28 -41.04 81.09
CA ASN A 69 14.06 -40.59 80.44
C ASN A 69 14.30 -39.34 79.59
N HIS A 70 15.06 -38.37 80.10
CA HIS A 70 15.40 -37.16 79.36
C HIS A 70 16.23 -37.48 78.10
N ARG A 71 17.23 -38.37 78.22
CA ARG A 71 18.04 -38.84 77.08
C ARG A 71 17.19 -39.51 76.02
N GLU A 72 16.22 -40.34 76.41
CA GLU A 72 15.29 -40.99 75.47
C GLU A 72 14.41 -39.97 74.73
N ILE A 73 13.87 -38.97 75.44
CA ILE A 73 13.09 -37.88 74.82
C ILE A 73 13.95 -37.08 73.84
N VAL A 74 15.17 -36.71 74.24
CA VAL A 74 16.11 -35.97 73.37
C VAL A 74 16.46 -36.80 72.14
N GLY A 75 16.74 -38.09 72.29
CA GLY A 75 16.99 -39.01 71.18
C GLY A 75 15.81 -39.06 70.21
N GLY A 76 14.58 -39.21 70.73
CA GLY A 76 13.37 -39.21 69.90
C GLY A 76 13.13 -37.88 69.16
N ASN A 77 13.44 -36.75 69.79
CA ASN A 77 13.36 -35.43 69.14
C ASN A 77 14.43 -35.25 68.07
N LEU A 78 15.65 -35.74 68.30
CA LEU A 78 16.74 -35.69 67.33
C LEU A 78 16.38 -36.47 66.07
N THR A 79 15.87 -37.70 66.21
CA THR A 79 15.41 -38.51 65.07
C THR A 79 14.30 -37.84 64.28
N LYS A 80 13.36 -37.13 64.95
CA LYS A 80 12.32 -36.35 64.26
C LYS A 80 12.89 -35.17 63.47
N ILE A 81 13.94 -34.52 63.99
CA ILE A 81 14.62 -33.41 63.30
C ILE A 81 15.37 -33.95 62.08
N GLU A 82 16.11 -35.05 62.22
CA GLU A 82 16.82 -35.72 61.12
C GLU A 82 15.86 -36.09 59.98
N ALA A 83 14.71 -36.72 60.30
CA ALA A 83 13.71 -37.05 59.29
C ALA A 83 13.11 -35.82 58.57
N ARG A 84 12.91 -34.71 59.30
CA ARG A 84 12.45 -33.44 58.69
C ARG A 84 13.53 -32.80 57.83
N LEU A 85 14.80 -32.89 58.23
CA LEU A 85 15.93 -32.39 57.47
C LEU A 85 16.05 -33.15 56.14
N ASP A 86 16.04 -34.48 56.18
CA ASP A 86 16.08 -35.34 54.99
C ASP A 86 14.92 -35.01 54.02
N THR A 87 13.72 -34.81 54.56
CA THR A 87 12.55 -34.43 53.76
C THR A 87 12.75 -33.07 53.09
N THR A 88 13.27 -32.09 53.81
CA THR A 88 13.51 -30.73 53.31
C THR A 88 14.62 -30.73 52.25
N GLU A 89 15.70 -31.48 52.48
CA GLU A 89 16.79 -31.64 51.52
C GLU A 89 16.30 -32.30 50.22
N ARG A 90 15.43 -33.31 50.32
CA ARG A 90 14.81 -33.93 49.14
C ARG A 90 13.97 -32.93 48.36
N GLN A 91 13.11 -32.17 49.04
CA GLN A 91 12.30 -31.12 48.40
C GLN A 91 13.16 -30.05 47.74
N LEU A 92 14.27 -29.65 48.38
CA LEU A 92 15.20 -28.68 47.83
C LEU A 92 15.88 -29.20 46.56
N ARG A 93 16.30 -30.48 46.54
CA ARG A 93 16.85 -31.13 45.33
C ARG A 93 15.82 -31.18 44.21
N GLU A 94 14.58 -31.56 44.50
CA GLU A 94 13.50 -31.59 43.51
C GLU A 94 13.19 -30.19 42.94
N LYS A 95 13.18 -29.16 43.77
CA LYS A 95 12.98 -27.78 43.33
C LYS A 95 14.14 -27.27 42.48
N LYS A 96 15.38 -27.60 42.86
CA LYS A 96 16.58 -27.24 42.09
C LYS A 96 16.56 -27.88 40.69
N ALA A 97 16.25 -29.17 40.59
CA ALA A 97 16.13 -29.85 39.30
C ALA A 97 15.03 -29.23 38.41
N LYS A 98 13.89 -28.84 38.98
CA LYS A 98 12.83 -28.12 38.24
C LYS A 98 13.29 -26.75 37.75
N LEU A 99 14.09 -26.04 38.55
CA LEU A 99 14.63 -24.73 38.18
C LEU A 99 15.62 -24.85 37.02
N GLU A 100 16.55 -25.80 37.08
CA GLU A 100 17.52 -26.07 36.01
C GLU A 100 16.83 -26.46 34.68
N ASN A 101 15.78 -27.29 34.75
CA ASN A 101 14.98 -27.62 33.58
C ASN A 101 14.28 -26.39 32.99
N LEU A 102 13.66 -25.56 33.84
CA LEU A 102 12.98 -24.35 33.40
C LEU A 102 13.95 -23.35 32.76
N GLU A 103 15.12 -23.18 33.35
CA GLU A 103 16.19 -22.33 32.80
C GLU A 103 16.56 -22.79 31.39
N THR A 104 16.83 -24.09 31.22
CA THR A 104 17.15 -24.69 29.92
C THR A 104 16.03 -24.52 28.89
N GLU A 105 14.77 -24.74 29.29
CA GLU A 105 13.60 -24.53 28.42
C GLU A 105 13.46 -23.07 28.00
N THR A 106 13.68 -22.12 28.92
CA THR A 106 13.60 -20.69 28.61
C THR A 106 14.73 -20.22 27.69
N GLU A 107 15.95 -20.71 27.87
CA GLU A 107 17.08 -20.42 26.99
C GLU A 107 16.84 -20.95 25.58
N THR A 108 16.30 -22.18 25.47
CA THR A 108 15.95 -22.79 24.20
C THR A 108 14.86 -21.99 23.49
N ALA A 109 13.77 -21.64 24.20
CA ALA A 109 12.68 -20.84 23.64
C ALA A 109 13.14 -19.44 23.20
N PHE A 110 14.05 -18.81 23.95
CA PHE A 110 14.64 -17.53 23.59
C PHE A 110 15.50 -17.65 22.32
N SER A 111 16.34 -18.68 22.23
CA SER A 111 17.15 -18.98 21.05
C SER A 111 16.29 -19.19 19.80
N ASP A 112 15.21 -19.95 19.90
CA ASP A 112 14.31 -20.21 18.78
C ASP A 112 13.54 -18.95 18.36
N THR A 113 13.11 -18.13 19.32
CA THR A 113 12.50 -16.83 19.03
C THR A 113 13.47 -15.90 18.31
N GLN A 114 14.75 -15.89 18.69
CA GLN A 114 15.77 -15.09 18.03
C GLN A 114 16.02 -15.56 16.59
N LYS A 115 16.04 -16.88 16.35
CA LYS A 115 16.13 -17.43 14.98
C LYS A 115 14.94 -17.01 14.13
N LEU A 116 13.72 -17.12 14.67
CA LEU A 116 12.50 -16.74 13.97
C LEU A 116 12.48 -15.24 13.64
N LEU A 117 12.92 -14.39 14.58
CA LEU A 117 13.04 -12.95 14.35
C LEU A 117 14.02 -12.63 13.22
N ASN A 118 15.15 -13.31 13.16
CA ASN A 118 16.13 -13.13 12.08
C ASN A 118 15.58 -13.61 10.73
N LEU A 119 14.81 -14.70 10.72
CA LEU A 119 14.12 -15.20 9.53
C LEU A 119 13.13 -14.15 9.00
N TYR A 120 12.26 -13.62 9.87
CA TYR A 120 11.31 -12.58 9.49
C TYR A 120 11.99 -11.30 8.98
N LYS A 121 13.11 -10.88 9.60
CA LYS A 121 13.89 -9.73 9.10
C LYS A 121 14.43 -9.97 7.69
N SER A 122 14.90 -11.19 7.40
CA SER A 122 15.38 -11.57 6.07
C SER A 122 14.25 -11.55 5.04
N GLU A 123 13.08 -12.12 5.37
CA GLU A 123 11.89 -12.08 4.50
C GLU A 123 11.42 -10.65 4.23
N LEU A 124 11.38 -9.81 5.26
CA LEU A 124 10.99 -8.41 5.11
C LEU A 124 11.94 -7.66 4.17
N SER A 125 13.24 -7.92 4.29
CA SER A 125 14.25 -7.35 3.39
C SER A 125 14.05 -7.79 1.95
N ASN A 126 13.80 -9.08 1.71
CA ASN A 126 13.56 -9.63 0.38
C ASN A 126 12.27 -9.06 -0.25
N LEU A 127 11.22 -8.93 0.55
CA LEU A 127 9.95 -8.35 0.11
C LEU A 127 10.14 -6.88 -0.27
N ASN A 128 10.89 -6.11 0.53
CA ASN A 128 11.19 -4.72 0.24
C ASN A 128 11.99 -4.56 -1.06
N THR A 129 13.00 -5.40 -1.28
CA THR A 129 13.76 -5.40 -2.55
C THR A 129 12.86 -5.72 -3.74
N THR A 130 11.99 -6.73 -3.60
CA THR A 130 11.06 -7.12 -4.68
C THR A 130 10.05 -6.01 -4.99
N ALA A 131 9.56 -5.30 -3.96
CA ALA A 131 8.67 -4.16 -4.14
C ALA A 131 9.35 -3.02 -4.91
N GLN A 132 10.61 -2.69 -4.57
CA GLN A 132 11.40 -1.69 -5.28
C GLN A 132 11.65 -2.07 -6.76
N GLU A 133 11.97 -3.34 -7.03
CA GLU A 133 12.16 -3.82 -8.41
C GLU A 133 10.87 -3.74 -9.24
N LEU A 134 9.73 -4.04 -8.62
CA LEU A 134 8.42 -3.94 -9.28
C LEU A 134 8.05 -2.48 -9.57
N GLU A 135 8.31 -1.57 -8.63
CA GLU A 135 8.08 -0.13 -8.81
C GLU A 135 8.83 0.40 -10.04
N VAL A 136 10.14 0.11 -10.14
CA VAL A 136 10.96 0.50 -11.30
C VAL A 136 10.44 -0.10 -12.61
N LYS A 137 10.01 -1.36 -12.60
CA LYS A 137 9.47 -2.01 -13.80
C LYS A 137 8.13 -1.42 -14.24
N VAL A 138 7.28 -1.00 -13.31
CA VAL A 138 5.99 -0.36 -13.61
C VAL A 138 6.23 1.03 -14.20
N GLU A 139 7.10 1.84 -13.61
CA GLU A 139 7.45 3.17 -14.10
C GLU A 139 7.96 3.10 -15.55
N ALA A 140 8.91 2.20 -15.83
CA ALA A 140 9.47 2.02 -17.16
C ALA A 140 8.43 1.58 -18.21
N ARG A 141 7.45 0.73 -17.83
CA ARG A 141 6.36 0.32 -18.72
C ARG A 141 5.40 1.47 -19.01
N LEU A 142 5.10 2.31 -18.00
CA LEU A 142 4.25 3.49 -18.16
C LEU A 142 4.90 4.50 -19.12
N ASP A 143 6.18 4.78 -18.95
CA ASP A 143 6.93 5.70 -19.83
C ASP A 143 6.97 5.21 -21.28
N SER A 144 7.24 3.92 -21.50
CA SER A 144 7.22 3.33 -22.84
C SER A 144 5.83 3.42 -23.49
N SER A 145 4.77 3.10 -22.75
CA SER A 145 3.40 3.19 -23.26
C SER A 145 2.99 4.62 -23.58
N ARG A 146 3.39 5.58 -22.74
CA ARG A 146 3.16 7.01 -22.98
C ARG A 146 3.85 7.49 -24.25
N ALA A 147 5.12 7.14 -24.45
CA ALA A 147 5.87 7.51 -25.65
C ALA A 147 5.22 6.94 -26.93
N GLU A 148 4.76 5.69 -26.89
CA GLU A 148 4.04 5.08 -28.01
C GLU A 148 2.71 5.78 -28.33
N LEU A 149 1.95 6.17 -27.31
CA LEU A 149 0.68 6.89 -27.48
C LEU A 149 0.91 8.28 -28.04
N GLU A 150 1.90 9.02 -27.54
CA GLU A 150 2.27 10.35 -28.05
C GLU A 150 2.71 10.28 -29.54
N ALA A 151 3.48 9.26 -29.92
CA ALA A 151 3.87 9.04 -31.32
C ALA A 151 2.67 8.74 -32.23
N LYS A 152 1.74 7.88 -31.78
CA LYS A 152 0.51 7.57 -32.52
C LYS A 152 -0.41 8.78 -32.67
N LEU A 153 -0.57 9.59 -31.61
CA LEU A 153 -1.35 10.82 -31.66
C LEU A 153 -0.79 11.81 -32.68
N LYS A 154 0.53 12.04 -32.66
CA LYS A 154 1.20 12.92 -33.61
C LYS A 154 0.99 12.46 -35.05
N LYS A 155 1.07 11.14 -35.30
CA LYS A 155 0.82 10.57 -36.63
C LYS A 155 -0.62 10.82 -37.09
N ILE A 156 -1.61 10.50 -36.26
CA ILE A 156 -3.03 10.72 -36.58
C ILE A 156 -3.30 12.19 -36.91
N GLN A 157 -2.73 13.10 -36.13
CA GLN A 157 -2.91 14.54 -36.36
C GLN A 157 -2.34 14.96 -37.72
N THR A 158 -1.12 14.50 -38.04
CA THR A 158 -0.48 14.76 -39.34
C THR A 158 -1.29 14.19 -40.50
N ASP A 159 -1.73 12.92 -40.40
CA ASP A 159 -2.52 12.25 -41.45
C ASP A 159 -3.87 12.96 -41.66
N SER A 160 -4.49 13.47 -40.58
CA SER A 160 -5.73 14.23 -40.65
C SER A 160 -5.57 15.59 -41.36
N GLU A 161 -4.48 16.32 -41.08
CA GLU A 161 -4.17 17.60 -41.73
C GLU A 161 -3.93 17.42 -43.23
N VAL A 162 -3.16 16.40 -43.61
CA VAL A 162 -2.90 16.05 -45.02
C VAL A 162 -4.19 15.69 -45.74
N THR A 163 -5.04 14.87 -45.12
CA THR A 163 -6.34 14.47 -45.71
C THR A 163 -7.25 15.67 -45.89
N THR A 164 -7.32 16.58 -44.91
CA THR A 164 -8.12 17.80 -44.98
C THR A 164 -7.65 18.70 -46.12
N PHE A 165 -6.34 18.88 -46.26
CA PHE A 165 -5.74 19.66 -47.34
C PHE A 165 -6.03 19.05 -48.73
N ALA A 166 -5.91 17.73 -48.87
CA ALA A 166 -6.19 17.02 -50.12
C ALA A 166 -7.68 17.10 -50.52
N LEU A 167 -8.60 17.07 -49.56
CA LEU A 167 -10.03 17.22 -49.83
C LEU A 167 -10.40 18.64 -50.26
N LEU A 168 -9.82 19.66 -49.63
CA LEU A 168 -10.05 21.06 -49.99
C LEU A 168 -9.58 21.38 -51.42
N SER A 169 -8.48 20.79 -51.87
CA SER A 169 -7.99 20.98 -53.23
C SER A 169 -8.87 20.29 -54.28
N LEU A 170 -9.51 19.17 -53.95
CA LEU A 170 -10.33 18.41 -54.89
C LEU A 170 -11.71 19.05 -55.14
N VAL A 171 -12.35 19.64 -54.12
CA VAL A 171 -13.70 20.21 -54.22
C VAL A 171 -13.75 21.45 -55.12
N ASN A 172 -12.66 22.19 -55.23
CA ASN A 172 -12.61 23.47 -55.95
C ASN A 172 -12.30 23.35 -57.46
N THR A 173 -12.14 22.15 -58.02
CA THR A 173 -11.68 21.97 -59.42
C THR A 173 -12.79 21.57 -60.41
N LYS A 174 -14.04 21.49 -59.97
CA LYS A 174 -15.19 21.23 -60.85
C LYS A 174 -16.05 22.49 -60.94
N VAL A 175 -15.98 23.18 -62.07
CA VAL A 175 -16.71 24.44 -62.30
C VAL A 175 -17.38 24.40 -63.66
N ALA A 176 -18.70 24.53 -63.70
CA ALA A 176 -19.45 24.63 -64.94
C ALA A 176 -20.80 25.31 -64.70
N PHE A 177 -21.18 26.24 -65.57
CA PHE A 177 -22.50 26.84 -65.56
C PHE A 177 -23.09 26.94 -66.97
N SER A 178 -24.41 26.98 -67.03
CA SER A 178 -25.18 27.31 -68.23
C SER A 178 -26.47 27.97 -67.81
N ALA A 179 -26.75 29.14 -68.36
CA ALA A 179 -27.92 29.94 -68.03
C ALA A 179 -28.53 30.58 -69.27
N THR A 180 -29.84 30.80 -69.23
CA THR A 180 -30.61 31.48 -70.26
C THR A 180 -31.44 32.61 -69.65
N ILE A 181 -31.98 33.45 -70.50
CA ILE A 181 -32.95 34.46 -70.14
C ILE A 181 -34.33 33.81 -70.02
N ILE A 182 -35.09 34.08 -68.95
CA ILE A 182 -36.50 33.69 -68.87
C ILE A 182 -37.26 34.38 -70.01
N GLU A 183 -37.95 33.60 -70.84
CA GLU A 183 -38.87 34.13 -71.85
C GLU A 183 -39.88 35.07 -71.18
N SER A 184 -39.76 36.35 -71.50
CA SER A 184 -40.75 37.38 -71.17
C SER A 184 -41.15 38.05 -72.47
N LYS A 185 -42.31 38.71 -72.50
CA LYS A 185 -42.72 39.52 -73.65
C LYS A 185 -41.81 40.76 -73.85
N ASP A 186 -40.89 40.99 -72.92
CA ASP A 186 -40.05 42.17 -72.89
C ASP A 186 -38.76 41.97 -73.70
N VAL A 187 -38.30 43.06 -74.30
CA VAL A 187 -37.04 43.13 -75.04
C VAL A 187 -35.98 43.71 -74.11
N PHE A 188 -34.90 42.97 -73.88
CA PHE A 188 -33.78 43.45 -73.07
C PHE A 188 -33.05 44.52 -73.87
N THR A 189 -33.06 45.74 -73.35
CA THR A 189 -32.42 46.89 -73.98
C THR A 189 -31.12 47.22 -73.25
N GLY A 190 -30.06 47.39 -74.02
CA GLY A 190 -28.78 47.86 -73.54
C GLY A 190 -28.86 49.27 -72.96
N PRO A 191 -27.77 49.75 -72.39
CA PRO A 191 -27.73 51.05 -71.74
C PRO A 191 -28.07 52.19 -72.73
N LYS A 192 -28.62 53.29 -72.18
CA LYS A 192 -28.95 54.51 -72.96
C LYS A 192 -27.74 55.35 -73.36
N THR A 193 -26.59 55.09 -72.73
CA THR A 193 -25.33 55.80 -72.96
C THR A 193 -24.18 54.81 -72.82
N ALA A 194 -23.12 54.94 -73.63
CA ALA A 194 -21.91 54.11 -73.51
C ALA A 194 -21.23 54.16 -72.12
N THR A 195 -21.48 55.18 -71.30
CA THR A 195 -20.91 55.35 -69.96
C THR A 195 -21.64 54.57 -68.86
N THR A 196 -22.85 54.09 -69.15
CA THR A 196 -23.59 53.18 -68.25
C THR A 196 -23.44 51.77 -68.81
N SER A 197 -22.88 50.83 -68.05
CA SER A 197 -22.85 49.42 -68.45
C SER A 197 -24.01 48.69 -67.80
N SER A 198 -24.80 47.98 -68.60
CA SER A 198 -25.86 47.10 -68.10
C SER A 198 -25.46 45.66 -68.34
N THR A 199 -25.05 44.97 -67.27
CA THR A 199 -24.85 43.52 -67.31
C THR A 199 -26.14 42.82 -67.70
N LEU A 200 -26.05 41.96 -68.70
CA LEU A 200 -27.14 41.09 -69.10
C LEU A 200 -27.27 39.92 -68.12
N ILE A 201 -28.45 39.80 -67.51
CA ILE A 201 -28.73 38.81 -66.47
C ILE A 201 -29.43 37.59 -67.09
N PHE A 202 -28.74 36.45 -67.14
CA PHE A 202 -29.31 35.15 -67.53
C PHE A 202 -29.88 34.49 -66.27
N ASN A 203 -31.13 34.85 -65.95
CA ASN A 203 -31.76 34.53 -64.67
C ASN A 203 -32.27 33.08 -64.53
N LYS A 204 -32.38 32.31 -65.62
CA LYS A 204 -32.74 30.88 -65.59
C LYS A 204 -31.49 30.01 -65.73
N VAL A 205 -31.12 29.32 -64.66
CA VAL A 205 -29.91 28.50 -64.60
C VAL A 205 -30.24 27.03 -64.87
N PHE A 206 -29.56 26.42 -65.84
CA PHE A 206 -29.62 24.97 -66.10
C PHE A 206 -28.64 24.20 -65.22
N THR A 207 -27.39 24.69 -65.12
CA THR A 207 -26.29 24.08 -64.36
C THR A 207 -25.48 25.17 -63.68
N ASN A 208 -24.98 24.91 -62.46
CA ASN A 208 -24.06 25.80 -61.73
C ASN A 208 -23.16 25.02 -60.77
N VAL A 209 -22.44 24.03 -61.31
CA VAL A 209 -21.45 23.25 -60.54
C VAL A 209 -20.32 24.19 -60.10
N GLY A 210 -20.01 24.16 -58.80
CA GLY A 210 -19.06 25.10 -58.19
C GLY A 210 -19.67 26.45 -57.79
N ASN A 211 -20.96 26.68 -58.05
CA ASN A 211 -21.70 27.90 -57.68
C ASN A 211 -21.00 29.21 -58.10
N ALA A 212 -20.30 29.18 -59.23
CA ALA A 212 -19.49 30.29 -59.72
C ALA A 212 -20.30 31.35 -60.49
N TYR A 213 -21.49 31.01 -60.97
CA TYR A 213 -22.40 31.96 -61.64
C TYR A 213 -23.47 32.49 -60.69
N ASN A 214 -23.69 33.80 -60.69
CA ASN A 214 -24.74 34.47 -59.91
C ASN A 214 -25.89 34.93 -60.82
N SER A 215 -27.02 34.23 -60.76
CA SER A 215 -28.22 34.52 -61.57
C SER A 215 -28.95 35.82 -61.23
N LYS A 216 -28.61 36.47 -60.10
CA LYS A 216 -29.16 37.78 -59.73
C LYS A 216 -28.35 38.93 -60.32
N THR A 217 -27.07 38.72 -60.64
CA THR A 217 -26.17 39.76 -61.14
C THR A 217 -25.74 39.54 -62.59
N GLY A 218 -25.88 38.32 -63.11
CA GLY A 218 -25.39 37.95 -64.44
C GLY A 218 -23.89 37.66 -64.51
N VAL A 219 -23.22 37.58 -63.37
CA VAL A 219 -21.74 37.51 -63.27
C VAL A 219 -21.28 36.12 -62.89
N PHE A 220 -20.30 35.60 -63.64
CA PHE A 220 -19.46 34.47 -63.27
C PHE A 220 -18.23 34.97 -62.51
N THR A 221 -17.87 34.35 -61.38
CA THR A 221 -16.66 34.64 -60.60
C THR A 221 -15.80 33.40 -60.51
N ALA A 222 -14.55 33.45 -60.99
CA ALA A 222 -13.65 32.31 -60.98
C ALA A 222 -13.30 31.87 -59.54
N PRO A 223 -13.67 30.64 -59.10
CA PRO A 223 -13.38 30.17 -57.74
C PRO A 223 -11.94 29.67 -57.60
N VAL A 224 -11.31 29.27 -58.71
CA VAL A 224 -9.91 28.83 -58.80
C VAL A 224 -9.20 29.50 -59.97
N LYS A 225 -7.88 29.61 -59.87
CA LYS A 225 -7.06 30.00 -61.01
C LYS A 225 -7.09 28.88 -62.06
N GLY A 226 -7.26 29.22 -63.33
CA GLY A 226 -7.31 28.20 -64.38
C GLY A 226 -7.67 28.73 -65.75
N VAL A 227 -7.77 27.79 -66.69
CA VAL A 227 -8.19 28.05 -68.07
C VAL A 227 -9.66 27.70 -68.22
N TYR A 228 -10.46 28.68 -68.65
CA TYR A 228 -11.92 28.57 -68.74
C TYR A 228 -12.39 28.75 -70.17
N HIS A 229 -13.40 27.98 -70.56
CA HIS A 229 -14.15 28.17 -71.80
C HIS A 229 -15.42 28.96 -71.50
N PHE A 230 -15.72 29.98 -72.31
CA PHE A 230 -16.99 30.70 -72.28
C PHE A 230 -17.61 30.75 -73.67
N SER A 231 -18.91 30.52 -73.76
CA SER A 231 -19.69 30.76 -74.97
C SER A 231 -20.96 31.51 -74.63
N PHE A 232 -21.35 32.42 -75.51
CA PHE A 232 -22.64 33.08 -75.42
C PHE A 232 -23.28 33.20 -76.80
N MET A 233 -24.61 33.23 -76.78
CA MET A 233 -25.42 33.56 -77.94
C MET A 233 -26.53 34.52 -77.55
N THR A 234 -26.93 35.36 -78.49
CA THR A 234 -28.05 36.29 -78.34
C THR A 234 -28.92 36.23 -79.59
N PHE A 235 -30.23 36.23 -79.39
CA PHE A 235 -31.23 36.31 -80.44
C PHE A 235 -31.92 37.68 -80.38
N GLY A 236 -32.04 38.35 -81.54
CA GLY A 236 -32.68 39.65 -81.69
C GLY A 236 -33.48 39.75 -82.98
N TYR A 237 -34.45 40.67 -83.02
CA TYR A 237 -35.18 41.01 -84.25
C TYR A 237 -34.46 42.11 -85.03
N ASN A 238 -34.61 42.11 -86.35
CA ASN A 238 -33.94 43.02 -87.30
C ASN A 238 -34.28 44.52 -87.13
N SER A 239 -35.20 44.87 -86.23
CA SER A 239 -35.66 46.24 -85.98
C SER A 239 -34.68 47.08 -85.16
N TYR A 240 -33.63 46.45 -84.59
CA TYR A 240 -32.61 47.11 -83.78
C TYR A 240 -31.27 46.39 -83.91
N THR A 241 -30.19 47.07 -83.56
CA THR A 241 -28.88 46.43 -83.35
C THR A 241 -28.98 45.40 -82.24
N SER A 242 -28.40 44.22 -82.44
CA SER A 242 -28.35 43.16 -81.44
C SER A 242 -26.92 42.62 -81.27
N GLY A 243 -26.71 41.80 -80.24
CA GLY A 243 -25.40 41.27 -79.86
C GLY A 243 -24.96 41.69 -78.47
N GLY A 244 -23.84 41.14 -78.03
CA GLY A 244 -23.29 41.38 -76.70
C GLY A 244 -21.77 41.35 -76.69
N ILE A 245 -21.20 41.88 -75.62
CA ILE A 245 -19.77 41.91 -75.36
C ILE A 245 -19.50 41.10 -74.10
N LEU A 246 -18.64 40.10 -74.21
CA LEU A 246 -18.10 39.41 -73.05
C LEU A 246 -16.99 40.27 -72.45
N VAL A 247 -17.12 40.57 -71.16
CA VAL A 247 -16.16 41.39 -70.42
C VAL A 247 -15.49 40.59 -69.31
N LYS A 248 -14.19 40.81 -69.14
CA LYS A 248 -13.39 40.29 -68.02
C LYS A 248 -12.96 41.46 -67.14
N ASN A 249 -13.40 41.50 -65.89
CA ASN A 249 -13.10 42.58 -64.94
C ASN A 249 -13.35 43.98 -65.53
N GLY A 250 -14.42 44.13 -66.33
CA GLY A 250 -14.75 45.39 -67.02
C GLY A 250 -14.02 45.64 -68.35
N HIS A 251 -13.07 44.80 -68.74
CA HIS A 251 -12.36 44.91 -70.02
C HIS A 251 -12.98 44.02 -71.09
N TYR A 252 -13.24 44.57 -72.28
CA TYR A 252 -13.84 43.85 -73.41
C TYR A 252 -12.91 42.73 -73.90
N GLN A 253 -13.47 41.55 -74.16
CA GLN A 253 -12.72 40.37 -74.62
C GLN A 253 -13.12 39.99 -76.05
N VAL A 254 -14.37 39.58 -76.23
CA VAL A 254 -14.96 39.22 -77.51
C VAL A 254 -16.37 39.76 -77.59
N SER A 255 -16.85 40.04 -78.80
CA SER A 255 -18.19 40.58 -79.02
C SER A 255 -18.89 39.90 -80.17
N THR A 256 -20.21 40.00 -80.16
CA THR A 256 -21.05 39.84 -81.34
C THR A 256 -21.72 41.16 -81.68
N TRP A 257 -22.01 41.38 -82.96
CA TRP A 257 -22.69 42.56 -83.43
C TRP A 257 -23.54 42.18 -84.63
N GLU A 258 -24.81 42.54 -84.58
CA GLU A 258 -25.72 42.44 -85.71
C GLU A 258 -26.43 43.78 -85.91
N PHE A 259 -26.56 44.19 -87.17
CA PHE A 259 -27.21 45.45 -87.53
C PHE A 259 -28.58 45.18 -88.15
N THR A 260 -29.39 46.22 -88.29
CA THR A 260 -30.72 46.07 -88.89
C THR A 260 -30.62 45.60 -90.35
N GLY A 261 -31.26 44.48 -90.68
CA GLY A 261 -31.23 43.83 -92.00
C GLY A 261 -32.62 43.53 -92.59
N PRO A 262 -32.68 43.00 -93.82
CA PRO A 262 -33.94 42.72 -94.53
C PRO A 262 -34.67 41.44 -94.05
N ASP A 263 -33.98 40.57 -93.32
CA ASP A 263 -34.52 39.37 -92.70
C ASP A 263 -35.27 39.69 -91.40
N THR A 264 -35.86 38.70 -90.73
CA THR A 264 -36.77 38.98 -89.59
C THR A 264 -36.07 38.99 -88.24
N SER A 265 -35.02 38.19 -88.08
CA SER A 265 -34.33 38.00 -86.81
C SER A 265 -33.02 37.26 -87.01
N ASP A 266 -32.08 37.56 -86.12
CA ASP A 266 -30.75 36.97 -86.15
C ASP A 266 -30.38 36.35 -84.82
N THR A 267 -29.50 35.35 -84.91
CA THR A 267 -28.77 34.82 -83.76
C THR A 267 -27.30 35.06 -83.97
N THR A 268 -26.68 35.73 -83.01
CA THR A 268 -25.23 35.88 -82.96
C THR A 268 -24.65 35.05 -81.84
N SER A 269 -23.45 34.51 -82.05
CA SER A 269 -22.73 33.75 -81.02
C SER A 269 -21.23 34.01 -81.09
N ASN A 270 -20.56 33.89 -79.94
CA ASN A 270 -19.11 33.93 -79.87
C ASN A 270 -18.62 33.04 -78.72
N THR A 271 -17.35 32.64 -78.79
CA THR A 271 -16.70 31.75 -77.84
C THR A 271 -15.28 32.24 -77.58
N VAL A 272 -14.82 32.11 -76.34
CA VAL A 272 -13.46 32.47 -75.94
C VAL A 272 -12.93 31.52 -74.87
N ILE A 273 -11.63 31.25 -74.91
CA ILE A 273 -10.91 30.57 -73.84
C ILE A 273 -10.03 31.61 -73.14
N LEU A 274 -10.18 31.74 -71.82
CA LEU A 274 -9.48 32.75 -71.02
C LEU A 274 -8.80 32.10 -69.82
N GLU A 275 -7.57 32.54 -69.52
CA GLU A 275 -6.97 32.30 -68.20
C GLU A 275 -7.55 33.30 -67.20
N LEU A 276 -8.07 32.79 -66.08
CA LEU A 276 -8.65 33.57 -65.00
C LEU A 276 -7.88 33.34 -63.70
N ASN A 277 -7.65 34.42 -62.96
CA ASN A 277 -7.23 34.35 -61.56
C ASN A 277 -8.44 34.15 -60.66
N VAL A 278 -8.20 33.68 -59.42
CA VAL A 278 -9.23 33.61 -58.38
C VAL A 278 -9.89 34.98 -58.23
N ARG A 279 -11.23 35.01 -58.31
CA ARG A 279 -12.12 36.19 -58.27
C ARG A 279 -12.16 37.06 -59.53
N ASP A 280 -11.54 36.66 -60.64
CA ASP A 280 -11.83 37.31 -61.93
C ASP A 280 -13.32 37.14 -62.27
N CYS A 281 -13.94 38.22 -62.74
CA CYS A 281 -15.36 38.31 -63.06
C CYS A 281 -15.57 38.31 -64.58
N ILE A 282 -16.45 37.44 -65.06
CA ILE A 282 -16.92 37.41 -66.45
C ILE A 282 -18.42 37.71 -66.49
N ASN A 283 -18.82 38.60 -67.38
CA ASN A 283 -20.23 38.86 -67.65
C ASN A 283 -20.44 39.32 -69.10
N ILE A 284 -21.69 39.31 -69.56
CA ILE A 284 -22.07 39.86 -70.86
C ILE A 284 -22.69 41.24 -70.64
N ILE A 285 -22.33 42.20 -71.47
CA ILE A 285 -22.99 43.52 -71.54
C ILE A 285 -23.58 43.70 -72.94
N LEU A 286 -24.65 44.49 -73.05
CA LEU A 286 -25.24 44.84 -74.34
C LEU A 286 -24.60 46.11 -74.90
N TRP A 287 -24.60 46.23 -76.22
CA TRP A 287 -24.26 47.48 -76.91
C TRP A 287 -25.23 48.60 -76.54
N GLU A 288 -24.78 49.85 -76.66
CA GLU A 288 -25.61 51.02 -76.42
C GLU A 288 -26.87 50.99 -77.31
N GLY A 289 -28.05 51.08 -76.69
CA GLY A 289 -29.34 50.97 -77.38
C GLY A 289 -29.64 49.60 -78.02
N GLY A 290 -28.73 48.64 -77.93
CA GLY A 290 -28.88 47.30 -78.51
C GLY A 290 -29.99 46.51 -77.84
N LYS A 291 -30.65 45.63 -78.57
CA LYS A 291 -31.83 44.89 -78.10
C LYS A 291 -31.72 43.41 -78.38
N ILE A 292 -32.03 42.60 -77.38
CA ILE A 292 -32.10 41.14 -77.51
C ILE A 292 -33.39 40.62 -76.87
N HIS A 293 -33.89 39.50 -77.37
CA HIS A 293 -35.10 38.85 -76.84
C HIS A 293 -34.74 37.64 -75.97
N THR A 294 -33.78 36.83 -76.39
CA THR A 294 -33.27 35.71 -75.59
C THR A 294 -31.79 35.49 -75.85
N GLY A 295 -31.17 34.65 -75.03
CA GLY A 295 -29.77 34.30 -75.17
C GLY A 295 -29.36 33.23 -74.17
N VAL A 296 -28.24 32.59 -74.44
CA VAL A 296 -27.62 31.58 -73.57
C VAL A 296 -26.21 32.03 -73.25
N PHE A 297 -25.80 31.88 -71.99
CA PHE A 297 -24.44 32.08 -71.54
C PHE A 297 -23.98 30.85 -70.75
N SER A 298 -22.88 30.25 -71.20
CA SER A 298 -22.33 29.04 -70.60
C SER A 298 -20.82 29.16 -70.45
N GLY A 299 -20.28 28.46 -69.47
CA GLY A 299 -18.83 28.34 -69.32
C GLY A 299 -18.43 27.29 -68.31
N PHE A 300 -17.19 26.81 -68.42
CA PHE A 300 -16.66 25.78 -67.54
C PHE A 300 -15.14 25.88 -67.43
N LEU A 301 -14.60 25.36 -66.32
CA LEU A 301 -13.16 25.20 -66.11
C LEU A 301 -12.67 24.02 -66.96
N ILE A 302 -11.69 24.25 -67.82
CA ILE A 302 -11.03 23.21 -68.59
C ILE A 302 -10.03 22.48 -67.70
N TYR A 303 -9.13 23.23 -67.05
CA TYR A 303 -8.22 22.73 -66.02
C TYR A 303 -7.74 23.88 -65.11
N PRO A 304 -7.51 23.60 -63.82
CA PRO A 304 -6.88 24.55 -62.91
C PRO A 304 -5.42 24.79 -63.30
N THR A 305 -4.91 25.99 -63.03
CA THR A 305 -3.48 26.34 -63.19
C THR A 305 -2.89 26.77 -61.85
N LEU A 306 -1.58 26.58 -61.68
CA LEU A 306 -0.83 26.91 -60.46
C LEU A 306 -0.74 28.43 -60.24
#